data_AF-A0A1V3ZZ40-F1
#
_entry.id   AF-A0A1V3ZZ40-F1
#
_cell.length_a   1.000
_cell.length_b   1.000
_cell.length_c   1.000
_cell.angle_alpha   90.00
_cell.angle_beta   90.00
_cell.angle_gamma   90.00
#
_symmetry.space_group_name_H-M   'P 1'
#
loop_
_entity.id
_entity.type
_entity.pdbx_description
1 polymer ?
#
loop_
_entity_poly.entity_id
_entity_poly.type
_entity_poly.pdbx_seq_one_letter_code
_entity_poly.pdbx_strand_id
1 'polypeptide(L)'
;TPLPTYPFQHHTYWLKSAGTSLVDVSSAGLTSSDHPLLGAAVGLADDDRSLLTGRLSLDSHPWLADHTVMGNVLLPGTAFAELALHAGQQAGLPHLAELTLYAPLVLAEDSVTRLQVQLGAAADGTDGQQVTVFSRQEDADDDEPWTKHAEGLLTRSAPEPSGDLSQWPPAGAVRVDVDSFYEAASRGEGLHYGPVFQGLRSAWKRDGDIFAETALADEQHADAERFSLHPALMDSALHAVGLGAFLAEADRPYVPFAWGGVSLHAVSARSLRVRISPVGDDTVSLLLADETGGPVLSAARLRFRPAPDDVVGTGVGPSVSRSLFQVTWKPLQVRGEQPSADRVALVALDSDVRAAFGAQAAEFDGLEALSASLASDEVSAPDVVVTAVPQTSSTCEAEAPDVAERALADVLGLLQDWLSDEQFSASHLVLVTRGAILLDEDAPVDAAAGLAHSAVWGLVRSAQTENPDRFTLLDIDDPSTAATALTGTIAEALAAGESQVAIRHGLAHIPRLTPTTPQPDD
;
A
#
# COMPACT_ATOMS: atom_id res chain seq x y z
N THR A 1 -44.56 6.28 -21.22
CA THR A 1 -43.10 6.06 -21.17
C THR A 1 -42.44 7.36 -21.59
N PRO A 2 -41.51 7.94 -20.81
CA PRO A 2 -40.78 9.12 -21.27
C PRO A 2 -39.97 8.74 -22.53
N LEU A 3 -39.91 9.65 -23.50
CA LEU A 3 -39.16 9.46 -24.73
C LEU A 3 -37.65 9.59 -24.45
N PRO A 4 -36.78 8.84 -25.16
CA PRO A 4 -35.34 8.95 -25.00
C PRO A 4 -34.86 10.35 -25.37
N THR A 5 -33.92 10.87 -24.58
CA THR A 5 -33.28 12.17 -24.80
C THR A 5 -32.33 12.13 -26.00
N TYR A 6 -31.96 13.30 -26.49
CA TYR A 6 -31.06 13.44 -27.63
C TYR A 6 -29.72 12.74 -27.37
N PRO A 7 -29.24 11.87 -28.27
CA PRO A 7 -27.95 11.21 -28.11
C PRO A 7 -26.84 12.24 -28.33
N PHE A 8 -26.30 12.79 -27.26
CA PHE A 8 -25.13 13.64 -27.33
C PHE A 8 -24.00 12.87 -28.01
N GLN A 9 -23.27 13.51 -28.93
CA GLN A 9 -22.01 12.95 -29.40
C GLN A 9 -20.99 13.17 -28.30
N HIS A 10 -20.67 12.11 -27.55
CA HIS A 10 -19.72 12.13 -26.45
C HIS A 10 -18.29 12.35 -26.97
N HIS A 11 -17.96 13.61 -27.28
CA HIS A 11 -16.59 14.03 -27.55
C HIS A 11 -16.09 14.82 -26.35
N THR A 12 -14.96 14.39 -25.82
CA THR A 12 -14.29 14.99 -24.67
C THR A 12 -13.57 16.26 -25.13
N TYR A 13 -14.20 17.42 -24.96
CA TYR A 13 -13.62 18.74 -25.27
C TYR A 13 -13.05 19.43 -24.02
N TRP A 14 -12.24 18.72 -23.25
CA TRP A 14 -11.46 19.33 -22.17
C TRP A 14 -10.17 19.91 -22.75
N LEU A 15 -9.73 21.05 -22.21
CA LEU A 15 -8.34 21.49 -22.37
C LEU A 15 -7.47 20.44 -21.68
N LYS A 16 -6.99 19.47 -22.46
CA LYS A 16 -5.86 18.64 -22.02
C LYS A 16 -4.72 19.62 -21.85
N SER A 17 -4.22 19.78 -20.62
CA SER A 17 -2.95 20.46 -20.41
C SER A 17 -1.92 19.71 -21.23
N ALA A 18 -1.58 20.24 -22.41
CA ALA A 18 -0.40 19.81 -23.13
C ALA A 18 0.75 19.89 -22.12
N GLY A 19 1.50 18.80 -22.01
CA GLY A 19 2.33 18.45 -20.86
C GLY A 19 3.11 19.62 -20.27
N THR A 20 3.25 19.61 -18.93
CA THR A 20 4.21 20.43 -18.19
C THR A 20 4.41 21.81 -18.82
N SER A 21 3.42 22.69 -18.70
CA SER A 21 3.69 24.12 -18.86
C SER A 21 4.79 24.42 -17.85
N LEU A 22 5.99 24.68 -18.38
CA LEU A 22 7.19 25.13 -17.68
C LEU A 22 6.80 26.21 -16.67
N VAL A 23 6.51 25.80 -15.43
CA VAL A 23 6.76 26.72 -14.32
C VAL A 23 8.26 26.90 -14.39
N ASP A 24 8.68 28.11 -14.73
CA ASP A 24 10.09 28.44 -14.80
C ASP A 24 10.70 28.23 -13.40
N VAL A 25 11.27 27.04 -13.20
CA VAL A 25 11.86 26.61 -11.93
C VAL A 25 13.07 27.48 -11.55
N SER A 26 13.60 28.25 -12.51
CA SER A 26 14.66 29.24 -12.25
C SER A 26 14.19 30.38 -11.34
N SER A 27 12.90 30.70 -11.34
CA SER A 27 12.32 31.68 -10.41
C SER A 27 12.42 31.25 -8.94
N ALA A 28 12.51 29.94 -8.69
CA ALA A 28 12.76 29.34 -7.38
C ALA A 28 14.26 29.04 -7.12
N GLY A 29 15.15 29.48 -8.02
CA GLY A 29 16.59 29.24 -7.93
C GLY A 29 17.03 27.83 -8.33
N LEU A 30 16.18 27.06 -9.01
CA LEU A 30 16.48 25.70 -9.47
C LEU A 30 16.83 25.68 -10.96
N THR A 31 17.53 24.65 -11.41
CA THR A 31 17.85 24.46 -12.84
C THR A 31 16.82 23.55 -13.49
N SER A 32 16.41 23.81 -14.73
CA SER A 32 15.64 22.84 -15.53
C SER A 32 16.47 21.59 -15.75
N SER A 33 15.87 20.41 -15.60
CA SER A 33 16.53 19.14 -15.91
C SER A 33 16.46 18.79 -17.41
N ASP A 34 15.69 19.53 -18.21
CA ASP A 34 15.44 19.30 -19.65
C ASP A 34 15.09 17.84 -19.99
N HIS A 35 14.38 17.16 -19.07
CA HIS A 35 14.07 15.73 -19.15
C HIS A 35 12.56 15.50 -18.97
N PRO A 36 11.89 14.62 -19.73
CA PRO A 36 10.43 14.49 -19.65
C PRO A 36 9.92 13.96 -18.30
N LEU A 37 10.72 13.18 -17.56
CA LEU A 37 10.35 12.64 -16.25
C LEU A 37 10.92 13.44 -15.06
N LEU A 38 11.81 14.42 -15.31
CA LEU A 38 12.47 15.21 -14.27
C LEU A 38 12.34 16.69 -14.61
N GLY A 39 11.67 17.46 -13.75
CA GLY A 39 11.37 18.87 -13.99
C GLY A 39 12.46 19.82 -13.50
N ALA A 40 13.19 19.46 -12.45
CA ALA A 40 14.19 20.33 -11.83
C ALA A 40 15.42 19.57 -11.33
N ALA A 41 16.54 20.27 -11.23
CA ALA A 41 17.78 19.82 -10.65
C ALA A 41 18.32 20.85 -9.64
N VAL A 42 18.86 20.36 -8.53
CA VAL A 42 19.43 21.16 -7.43
C VAL A 42 20.79 20.58 -7.06
N GLY A 43 21.85 21.40 -7.18
CA GLY A 43 23.15 21.09 -6.58
C GLY A 43 23.17 21.51 -5.12
N LEU A 44 23.71 20.68 -4.23
CA LEU A 44 23.92 21.04 -2.84
C LEU A 44 25.20 21.88 -2.70
N ALA A 45 25.20 22.86 -1.80
CA ALA A 45 26.27 23.87 -1.76
C ALA A 45 27.56 23.37 -1.08
N ASP A 46 27.49 22.28 -0.32
CA ASP A 46 28.58 21.78 0.52
C ASP A 46 29.42 20.68 -0.11
N ASP A 47 28.96 20.07 -1.22
CA ASP A 47 29.69 19.06 -1.99
C ASP A 47 29.11 18.85 -3.41
N ASP A 48 29.60 17.83 -4.11
CA ASP A 48 29.16 17.47 -5.47
C ASP A 48 27.84 16.68 -5.50
N ARG A 49 27.04 16.70 -4.41
CA ARG A 49 25.72 16.06 -4.42
C ARG A 49 24.75 16.87 -5.25
N SER A 50 23.83 16.16 -5.89
CA SER A 50 22.70 16.78 -6.56
C SER A 50 21.43 15.96 -6.39
N LEU A 51 20.31 16.65 -6.51
CA LEU A 51 18.97 16.10 -6.45
C LEU A 51 18.21 16.54 -7.70
N LEU A 52 17.75 15.57 -8.49
CA LEU A 52 16.81 15.80 -9.58
C LEU A 52 15.42 15.36 -9.13
N THR A 53 14.41 16.15 -9.46
CA THR A 53 13.03 15.91 -9.01
C THR A 53 12.06 15.88 -10.18
N GLY A 54 11.03 15.05 -10.05
CA GLY A 54 10.01 14.83 -11.07
C GLY A 54 8.64 14.57 -10.48
N ARG A 55 7.61 14.64 -11.34
CA ARG A 55 6.24 14.23 -11.03
C ARG A 55 5.76 13.30 -12.15
N LEU A 56 5.27 12.13 -11.78
CA LEU A 56 4.76 11.11 -12.68
C LEU A 56 3.27 10.89 -12.44
N SER A 57 2.48 10.93 -13.51
CA SER A 57 1.12 10.42 -13.53
C SER A 57 0.78 9.92 -14.94
N LEU A 58 -0.25 9.07 -15.05
CA LEU A 58 -0.70 8.59 -16.36
C LEU A 58 -1.37 9.72 -17.18
N ASP A 59 -1.82 10.79 -16.53
CA ASP A 59 -2.30 11.99 -17.22
C ASP A 59 -1.17 12.76 -17.94
N SER A 60 -0.01 12.91 -17.29
CA SER A 60 1.12 13.65 -17.88
C SER A 60 1.96 12.78 -18.81
N HIS A 61 2.02 11.48 -18.55
CA HIS A 61 2.82 10.51 -19.30
C HIS A 61 1.97 9.29 -19.69
N PRO A 62 0.97 9.46 -20.58
CA PRO A 62 -0.01 8.41 -20.89
C PRO A 62 0.61 7.16 -21.52
N TRP A 63 1.78 7.29 -22.13
CA TRP A 63 2.51 6.14 -22.68
C TRP A 63 2.94 5.13 -21.60
N LEU A 64 3.05 5.53 -20.33
CA LEU A 64 3.39 4.62 -19.23
C LEU A 64 2.29 3.57 -18.99
N ALA A 65 1.04 3.88 -19.30
CA ALA A 65 -0.09 2.94 -19.17
C ALA A 65 0.08 1.69 -20.06
N ASP A 66 0.89 1.80 -21.13
CA ASP A 66 1.16 0.70 -22.06
C ASP A 66 2.19 -0.32 -21.51
N HIS A 67 2.68 -0.17 -20.27
CA HIS A 67 3.56 -1.16 -19.65
C HIS A 67 2.93 -1.72 -18.38
N THR A 68 2.25 -2.85 -18.56
CA THR A 68 1.50 -3.53 -17.50
C THR A 68 2.11 -4.89 -17.19
N VAL A 69 2.38 -5.14 -15.91
CA VAL A 69 2.89 -6.42 -15.39
C VAL A 69 1.93 -6.90 -14.30
N MET A 70 1.43 -8.13 -14.41
CA MET A 70 0.48 -8.73 -13.47
C MET A 70 -0.74 -7.83 -13.18
N GLY A 71 -1.25 -7.18 -14.22
CA GLY A 71 -2.41 -6.28 -14.14
C GLY A 71 -2.12 -4.88 -13.59
N ASN A 72 -0.88 -4.58 -13.18
CA ASN A 72 -0.47 -3.28 -12.66
C ASN A 72 0.34 -2.49 -13.69
N VAL A 73 0.04 -1.20 -13.85
CA VAL A 73 0.89 -0.28 -14.61
C VAL A 73 2.17 -0.02 -13.82
N LEU A 74 3.31 -0.43 -14.36
CA LEU A 74 4.61 -0.27 -13.73
C LEU A 74 5.48 0.68 -14.51
N LEU A 75 6.25 1.51 -13.81
CA LEU A 75 7.40 2.17 -14.41
C LEU A 75 8.41 1.09 -14.87
N PRO A 76 8.77 1.01 -16.17
CA PRO A 76 9.63 -0.05 -16.67
C PRO A 76 11.05 0.04 -16.09
N GLY A 77 11.71 -1.10 -15.95
CA GLY A 77 13.09 -1.18 -15.44
C GLY A 77 14.09 -0.31 -16.22
N THR A 78 13.82 -0.11 -17.52
CA THR A 78 14.60 0.74 -18.42
C THR A 78 14.48 2.23 -18.10
N ALA A 79 13.36 2.68 -17.51
CA ALA A 79 13.22 4.07 -17.09
C ALA A 79 14.15 4.40 -15.91
N PHE A 80 14.37 3.45 -14.98
CA PHE A 80 15.35 3.66 -13.91
C PHE A 80 16.79 3.75 -14.44
N ALA A 81 17.14 2.93 -15.44
CA ALA A 81 18.43 3.00 -16.10
C ALA A 81 18.61 4.33 -16.87
N GLU A 82 17.58 4.78 -17.57
CA GLU A 82 17.53 6.07 -18.24
C GLU A 82 17.76 7.22 -17.24
N LEU A 83 17.00 7.26 -16.14
CA LEU A 83 17.10 8.31 -15.12
C LEU A 83 18.51 8.39 -14.51
N ALA A 84 19.13 7.23 -14.28
CA ALA A 84 20.49 7.14 -13.78
C ALA A 84 21.52 7.64 -14.82
N LEU A 85 21.36 7.27 -16.09
CA LEU A 85 22.22 7.75 -17.17
C LEU A 85 22.10 9.26 -17.39
N HIS A 86 20.87 9.80 -17.33
CA HIS A 86 20.63 11.25 -17.41
C HIS A 86 21.30 12.00 -16.26
N ALA A 87 21.13 11.52 -15.02
CA ALA A 87 21.81 12.09 -13.86
C ALA A 87 23.34 12.01 -14.01
N GLY A 88 23.87 10.88 -14.49
CA GLY A 88 25.28 10.72 -14.80
C GLY A 88 25.79 11.70 -15.84
N GLN A 89 25.04 11.92 -16.92
CA GLN A 89 25.41 12.90 -17.96
C GLN A 89 25.50 14.32 -17.39
N GLN A 90 24.56 14.73 -16.52
CA GLN A 90 24.59 16.03 -15.84
C GLN A 90 25.83 16.19 -14.93
N ALA A 91 26.28 15.09 -14.31
CA ALA A 91 27.47 15.07 -13.45
C ALA A 91 28.79 14.78 -14.18
N GLY A 92 28.77 14.54 -15.49
CA GLY A 92 29.97 14.13 -16.24
C GLY A 92 30.46 12.70 -15.94
N LEU A 93 29.54 11.83 -15.53
CA LEU A 93 29.73 10.40 -15.21
C LEU A 93 28.87 9.53 -16.15
N PRO A 94 29.23 9.41 -17.45
CA PRO A 94 28.37 8.79 -18.46
C PRO A 94 28.31 7.25 -18.39
N HIS A 95 29.07 6.62 -17.49
CA HIS A 95 29.11 5.18 -17.34
C HIS A 95 28.40 4.72 -16.06
N LEU A 96 27.35 3.92 -16.22
CA LEU A 96 26.64 3.28 -15.12
C LEU A 96 27.27 1.91 -14.87
N ALA A 97 28.20 1.86 -13.91
CA ALA A 97 28.97 0.68 -13.57
C ALA A 97 28.07 -0.45 -13.04
N GLU A 98 27.10 -0.10 -12.21
CA GLU A 98 26.05 -0.99 -11.71
C GLU A 98 24.76 -0.24 -11.40
N LEU A 99 23.62 -0.91 -11.55
CA LEU A 99 22.33 -0.44 -11.06
C LEU A 99 21.50 -1.66 -10.63
N THR A 100 21.07 -1.68 -9.37
CA THR A 100 20.18 -2.69 -8.82
C THR A 100 18.79 -2.11 -8.63
N LEU A 101 17.77 -2.81 -9.12
CA LEU A 101 16.36 -2.46 -8.94
C LEU A 101 15.79 -3.20 -7.73
N TYR A 102 15.16 -2.45 -6.83
CA TYR A 102 14.60 -2.93 -5.57
C TYR A 102 13.08 -3.12 -5.68
N ALA A 103 12.32 -2.13 -5.19
CA ALA A 103 10.87 -2.14 -5.24
C ALA A 103 10.38 -1.66 -6.62
N PRO A 104 9.40 -2.33 -7.24
CA PRO A 104 8.71 -1.82 -8.42
C PRO A 104 8.03 -0.48 -8.11
N LEU A 105 7.86 0.38 -9.11
CA LEU A 105 7.03 1.57 -8.98
C LEU A 105 5.72 1.38 -9.75
N VAL A 106 4.65 1.15 -8.99
CA VAL A 106 3.27 1.06 -9.50
C VAL A 106 2.72 2.47 -9.69
N LEU A 107 2.13 2.74 -10.86
CA LEU A 107 1.47 4.00 -11.18
C LEU A 107 -0.05 3.81 -11.18
N ALA A 108 -0.76 4.50 -10.30
CA ALA A 108 -2.22 4.47 -10.28
C ALA A 108 -2.81 5.53 -11.23
N GLU A 109 -3.99 5.25 -11.80
CA GLU A 109 -4.63 6.11 -12.81
C GLU A 109 -4.86 7.54 -12.31
N ASP A 110 -5.35 7.70 -11.08
CA ASP A 110 -5.73 8.99 -10.50
C ASP A 110 -4.72 9.52 -9.46
N SER A 111 -3.47 9.04 -9.48
CA SER A 111 -2.45 9.48 -8.54
C SER A 111 -1.26 10.18 -9.21
N VAL A 112 -0.63 11.08 -8.45
CA VAL A 112 0.64 11.67 -8.83
C VAL A 112 1.71 11.15 -7.89
N THR A 113 2.79 10.65 -8.48
CA THR A 113 3.98 10.19 -7.77
C THR A 113 5.09 11.22 -7.90
N ARG A 114 5.63 11.67 -6.78
CA ARG A 114 6.86 12.49 -6.76
C ARG A 114 8.06 11.56 -6.91
N LEU A 115 9.01 11.96 -7.76
CA LEU A 115 10.24 11.24 -8.02
C LEU A 115 11.45 12.04 -7.52
N GLN A 116 12.44 11.35 -6.98
CA GLN A 116 13.74 11.91 -6.63
C GLN A 116 14.86 11.03 -7.15
N VAL A 117 15.83 11.62 -7.84
CA VAL A 117 17.08 10.99 -8.24
C VAL A 117 18.20 11.72 -7.52
N GLN A 118 18.87 11.02 -6.60
CA GLN A 118 19.92 11.57 -5.78
C GLN A 118 21.28 11.09 -6.27
N LEU A 119 22.20 12.03 -6.51
CA LEU A 119 23.62 11.75 -6.64
C LEU A 119 24.32 12.02 -5.30
N GLY A 120 24.98 10.99 -4.78
CA GLY A 120 25.79 11.07 -3.57
C GLY A 120 27.10 11.84 -3.78
N ALA A 121 27.75 12.21 -2.69
CA ALA A 121 29.07 12.85 -2.75
C ALA A 121 30.09 11.91 -3.40
N ALA A 122 31.06 12.47 -4.12
CA ALA A 122 32.19 11.69 -4.60
C ALA A 122 32.93 11.10 -3.38
N ALA A 123 33.14 9.79 -3.36
CA ALA A 123 33.88 9.15 -2.28
C ALA A 123 35.39 9.29 -2.51
N ASP A 124 36.13 9.62 -1.45
CA ASP A 124 37.58 9.80 -1.48
C ASP A 124 38.29 8.59 -2.13
N GLY A 125 39.06 8.84 -3.19
CA GLY A 125 39.82 7.81 -3.89
C GLY A 125 39.02 6.96 -4.89
N THR A 126 37.75 7.27 -5.12
CA THR A 126 36.93 6.66 -6.18
C THR A 126 36.62 7.67 -7.28
N ASP A 127 36.49 7.21 -8.53
CA ASP A 127 36.13 8.04 -9.68
C ASP A 127 34.62 7.96 -9.98
N GLY A 128 33.80 7.83 -8.93
CA GLY A 128 32.37 7.58 -9.08
C GLY A 128 31.51 8.15 -7.97
N GLN A 129 30.23 8.29 -8.28
CA GLN A 129 29.19 8.75 -7.37
C GLN A 129 28.06 7.74 -7.33
N GLN A 130 27.50 7.55 -6.14
CA GLN A 130 26.32 6.73 -5.97
C GLN A 130 25.09 7.45 -6.55
N VAL A 131 24.24 6.72 -7.26
CA VAL A 131 22.92 7.20 -7.71
C VAL A 131 21.83 6.40 -7.03
N THR A 132 20.79 7.07 -6.53
CA THR A 132 19.63 6.42 -5.93
C THR A 132 18.33 7.04 -6.43
N VAL A 133 17.34 6.22 -6.75
CA VAL A 133 16.02 6.66 -7.21
C VAL A 133 14.96 6.33 -6.16
N PHE A 134 14.20 7.34 -5.77
CA PHE A 134 13.14 7.25 -4.79
C PHE A 134 11.82 7.76 -5.36
N SER A 135 10.72 7.29 -4.76
CA SER A 135 9.41 7.89 -5.00
C SER A 135 8.57 8.00 -3.72
N ARG A 136 7.57 8.86 -3.78
CA ARG A 136 6.53 9.02 -2.76
C ARG A 136 5.27 9.56 -3.41
N GLN A 137 4.09 9.11 -2.99
CA GLN A 137 2.85 9.70 -3.48
C GLN A 137 2.78 11.20 -3.11
N GLU A 138 2.09 11.98 -3.94
CA GLU A 138 1.95 13.42 -3.75
C GLU A 138 1.13 13.74 -2.48
N ASP A 139 0.07 12.97 -2.25
CA ASP A 139 -0.89 13.10 -1.16
C ASP A 139 -0.50 12.34 0.12
N ALA A 140 0.64 11.65 0.10
CA ALA A 140 1.21 11.00 1.29
C ALA A 140 1.52 12.04 2.38
N ASP A 141 1.27 11.68 3.64
CA ASP A 141 1.66 12.46 4.81
C ASP A 141 3.16 12.77 4.78
N ASP A 142 3.58 13.91 5.33
CA ASP A 142 4.98 14.35 5.27
C ASP A 142 5.94 13.38 5.96
N ASP A 143 5.46 12.67 6.99
CA ASP A 143 6.20 11.67 7.75
C ASP A 143 6.26 10.30 7.05
N GLU A 144 5.52 10.08 5.95
CA GLU A 144 5.58 8.83 5.21
C GLU A 144 6.96 8.69 4.52
N PRO A 145 7.66 7.55 4.71
CA PRO A 145 8.99 7.36 4.15
C PRO A 145 8.96 7.27 2.62
N TRP A 146 10.03 7.73 1.99
CA TRP A 146 10.27 7.52 0.56
C TRP A 146 10.58 6.05 0.27
N THR A 147 10.05 5.54 -0.83
CA THR A 147 10.34 4.17 -1.30
C THR A 147 11.57 4.20 -2.21
N LYS A 148 12.58 3.36 -1.92
CA LYS A 148 13.77 3.20 -2.78
C LYS A 148 13.48 2.21 -3.90
N HIS A 149 13.67 2.63 -5.14
CA HIS A 149 13.41 1.80 -6.33
C HIS A 149 14.69 1.33 -7.01
N ALA A 150 15.74 2.15 -7.01
CA ALA A 150 17.00 1.79 -7.65
C ALA A 150 18.20 2.40 -6.93
N GLU A 151 19.34 1.73 -6.99
CA GLU A 151 20.63 2.20 -6.46
C GLU A 151 21.76 1.72 -7.36
N GLY A 152 22.74 2.56 -7.60
CA GLY A 152 23.83 2.24 -8.51
C GLY A 152 25.06 3.11 -8.33
N LEU A 153 26.05 2.87 -9.17
CA LEU A 153 27.31 3.59 -9.21
C LEU A 153 27.57 4.14 -10.60
N LEU A 154 27.75 5.46 -10.69
CA LEU A 154 28.14 6.17 -11.90
C LEU A 154 29.63 6.48 -11.87
N THR A 155 30.31 6.40 -13.01
CA THR A 155 31.76 6.63 -13.14
C THR A 155 32.09 7.35 -14.45
N ARG A 156 33.31 7.89 -14.58
CA ARG A 156 33.73 8.64 -15.78
C ARG A 156 34.08 7.76 -16.97
N SER A 157 34.74 6.63 -16.73
CA SER A 157 35.31 5.83 -17.81
C SER A 157 34.28 4.84 -18.37
N ALA A 158 33.81 5.14 -19.57
CA ALA A 158 33.02 4.20 -20.36
C ALA A 158 33.96 3.31 -21.20
N PRO A 159 33.85 1.98 -21.11
CA PRO A 159 34.53 1.11 -22.07
C PRO A 159 33.95 1.27 -23.48
N GLU A 160 34.81 1.16 -24.49
CA GLU A 160 34.39 1.12 -25.89
C GLU A 160 33.51 -0.12 -26.16
N PRO A 161 32.41 0.03 -26.91
CA PRO A 161 31.53 -1.09 -27.21
C PRO A 161 32.26 -2.07 -28.14
N SER A 162 32.05 -3.36 -27.91
CA SER A 162 32.61 -4.43 -28.74
C SER A 162 31.53 -5.06 -29.61
N GLY A 163 31.78 -5.14 -30.92
CA GLY A 163 30.85 -5.69 -31.90
C GLY A 163 30.54 -4.73 -33.05
N ASP A 164 29.98 -5.28 -34.13
CA ASP A 164 29.62 -4.53 -35.32
C ASP A 164 28.19 -4.91 -35.74
N LEU A 165 27.34 -3.89 -35.88
CA LEU A 165 25.95 -4.00 -36.33
C LEU A 165 25.70 -3.21 -37.64
N SER A 166 26.75 -2.87 -38.38
CA SER A 166 26.67 -2.17 -39.67
C SER A 166 26.09 -3.06 -40.78
N GLN A 167 26.48 -4.34 -40.81
CA GLN A 167 25.90 -5.33 -41.72
C GLN A 167 24.55 -5.82 -41.20
N TRP A 168 23.49 -5.58 -41.97
CA TRP A 168 22.13 -5.95 -41.58
C TRP A 168 21.25 -6.42 -42.75
N PRO A 169 20.44 -7.49 -42.57
CA PRO A 169 20.41 -8.39 -41.42
C PRO A 169 21.76 -9.10 -41.18
N PRO A 170 22.04 -9.60 -39.97
CA PRO A 170 23.31 -10.23 -39.66
C PRO A 170 23.57 -11.45 -40.57
N ALA A 171 24.75 -11.52 -41.19
CA ALA A 171 25.10 -12.62 -42.08
C ALA A 171 24.99 -13.98 -41.38
N GLY A 172 24.35 -14.94 -42.03
CA GLY A 172 24.18 -16.30 -41.49
C GLY A 172 23.17 -16.42 -40.34
N ALA A 173 22.44 -15.35 -39.99
CA ALA A 173 21.39 -15.43 -39.00
C ALA A 173 20.07 -15.91 -39.60
N VAL A 174 19.34 -16.73 -38.83
CA VAL A 174 18.03 -17.29 -39.22
C VAL A 174 16.93 -16.37 -38.70
N ARG A 175 15.99 -15.97 -39.56
CA ARG A 175 14.88 -15.11 -39.16
C ARG A 175 13.98 -15.84 -38.16
N VAL A 176 13.54 -15.11 -37.13
CA VAL A 176 12.57 -15.54 -36.12
C VAL A 176 11.25 -14.83 -36.39
N ASP A 177 10.14 -15.55 -36.25
CA ASP A 177 8.81 -14.97 -36.35
C ASP A 177 8.50 -14.15 -35.08
N VAL A 178 8.01 -12.93 -35.27
CA VAL A 178 7.67 -11.99 -34.19
C VAL A 178 6.22 -11.53 -34.27
N ASP A 179 5.46 -11.94 -35.29
CA ASP A 179 4.12 -11.42 -35.56
C ASP A 179 3.14 -11.77 -34.42
N SER A 180 3.30 -12.96 -33.83
CA SER A 180 2.49 -13.40 -32.69
C SER A 180 3.14 -13.13 -31.32
N PHE A 181 4.28 -12.45 -31.26
CA PHE A 181 5.04 -12.28 -30.02
C PHE A 181 4.22 -11.57 -28.94
N TYR A 182 3.66 -10.40 -29.26
CA TYR A 182 2.91 -9.60 -28.29
C TYR A 182 1.55 -10.21 -27.94
N GLU A 183 0.92 -10.90 -28.90
CA GLU A 183 -0.30 -11.67 -28.63
C GLU A 183 -0.01 -12.83 -27.67
N ALA A 184 1.08 -13.56 -27.88
CA ALA A 184 1.51 -14.64 -27.00
C ALA A 184 1.89 -14.12 -25.60
N ALA A 185 2.62 -13.00 -25.52
CA ALA A 185 2.94 -12.35 -24.25
C ALA A 185 1.66 -11.98 -23.47
N SER A 186 0.67 -11.40 -24.16
CA SER A 186 -0.60 -10.98 -23.56
C SER A 186 -1.49 -12.15 -23.13
N ARG A 187 -1.33 -13.33 -23.75
CA ARG A 187 -2.04 -14.56 -23.36
C ARG A 187 -1.32 -15.32 -22.24
N GLY A 188 -0.01 -15.12 -22.12
CA GLY A 188 0.80 -15.65 -21.03
C GLY A 188 0.47 -15.00 -19.70
N GLU A 189 1.12 -15.47 -18.65
CA GLU A 189 0.87 -14.99 -17.30
C GLU A 189 1.53 -13.61 -17.10
N GLY A 190 0.72 -12.57 -17.30
CA GLY A 190 0.88 -11.22 -16.73
C GLY A 190 1.93 -10.29 -17.32
N LEU A 191 2.23 -10.34 -18.62
CA LEU A 191 2.87 -9.23 -19.33
C LEU A 191 1.94 -8.68 -20.41
N HIS A 192 1.56 -7.40 -20.28
CA HIS A 192 0.74 -6.72 -21.26
C HIS A 192 1.43 -5.45 -21.73
N TYR A 193 1.84 -5.47 -22.98
CA TYR A 193 2.46 -4.33 -23.65
C TYR A 193 1.44 -3.66 -24.56
N GLY A 194 1.12 -2.40 -24.29
CA GLY A 194 0.34 -1.53 -25.16
C GLY A 194 1.16 -0.98 -26.33
N PRO A 195 0.53 -0.22 -27.25
CA PRO A 195 1.12 0.19 -28.53
C PRO A 195 2.51 0.83 -28.44
N VAL A 196 2.79 1.66 -27.44
CA VAL A 196 4.09 2.34 -27.32
C VAL A 196 5.23 1.37 -27.00
N PHE A 197 4.95 0.27 -26.29
CA PHE A 197 5.94 -0.76 -25.96
C PHE A 197 6.01 -1.89 -27.00
N GLN A 198 5.12 -1.87 -28.00
CA GLN A 198 5.12 -2.83 -29.11
C GLN A 198 6.13 -2.49 -30.22
N GLY A 199 7.37 -2.17 -29.83
CA GLY A 199 8.42 -1.69 -30.72
C GLY A 199 9.16 -2.76 -31.53
N LEU A 200 9.05 -4.05 -31.20
CA LEU A 200 9.77 -5.13 -31.89
C LEU A 200 9.25 -5.33 -33.32
N ARG A 201 10.13 -5.21 -34.32
CA ARG A 201 9.77 -5.27 -35.76
C ARG A 201 10.22 -6.54 -36.46
N SER A 202 11.40 -7.01 -36.12
CA SER A 202 11.99 -8.18 -36.76
C SER A 202 13.07 -8.75 -35.85
N ALA A 203 13.31 -10.06 -35.95
CA ALA A 203 14.36 -10.72 -35.19
C ALA A 203 15.05 -11.84 -35.95
N TRP A 204 16.28 -12.14 -35.57
CA TRP A 204 17.11 -13.21 -36.10
C TRP A 204 17.90 -13.89 -34.98
N LYS A 205 18.26 -15.16 -35.20
CA LYS A 205 19.07 -15.95 -34.29
C LYS A 205 20.33 -16.46 -34.99
N ARG A 206 21.47 -16.36 -34.31
CA ARG A 206 22.76 -16.90 -34.78
C ARG A 206 23.64 -17.26 -33.60
N ASP A 207 24.14 -18.50 -33.55
CA ASP A 207 25.13 -18.95 -32.56
C ASP A 207 24.76 -18.67 -31.09
N GLY A 208 23.47 -18.70 -30.76
CA GLY A 208 22.95 -18.40 -29.42
C GLY A 208 22.61 -16.92 -29.21
N ASP A 209 23.10 -16.01 -30.05
CA ASP A 209 22.72 -14.59 -30.02
C ASP A 209 21.34 -14.37 -30.64
N ILE A 210 20.63 -13.38 -30.11
CA ILE A 210 19.42 -12.80 -30.70
C ILE A 210 19.76 -11.43 -31.25
N PHE A 211 19.32 -11.17 -32.47
CA PHE A 211 19.39 -9.88 -33.14
C PHE A 211 17.98 -9.38 -33.38
N ALA A 212 17.71 -8.10 -33.18
CA ALA A 212 16.39 -7.54 -33.40
C ALA A 212 16.44 -6.13 -33.98
N GLU A 213 15.41 -5.75 -34.73
CA GLU A 213 15.09 -4.36 -35.01
C GLU A 213 13.94 -3.92 -34.11
N THR A 214 14.10 -2.77 -33.47
CA THR A 214 13.03 -2.11 -32.74
C THR A 214 12.84 -0.68 -33.21
N ALA A 215 11.62 -0.17 -33.12
CA ALA A 215 11.30 1.21 -33.45
C ALA A 215 10.25 1.78 -32.50
N LEU A 216 10.51 2.99 -32.03
CA LEU A 216 9.62 3.74 -31.16
C LEU A 216 8.37 4.17 -31.94
N ALA A 217 7.21 4.14 -31.28
CA ALA A 217 5.97 4.64 -31.85
C ALA A 217 6.09 6.11 -32.27
N ASP A 218 5.53 6.45 -33.45
CA ASP A 218 5.66 7.77 -34.06
C ASP A 218 5.16 8.90 -33.15
N GLU A 219 4.14 8.63 -32.33
CA GLU A 219 3.58 9.57 -31.35
C GLU A 219 4.60 10.02 -30.30
N GLN A 220 5.64 9.22 -30.04
CA GLN A 220 6.68 9.51 -29.04
C GLN A 220 7.94 10.13 -29.65
N HIS A 221 8.03 10.30 -30.97
CA HIS A 221 9.26 10.79 -31.64
C HIS A 221 9.67 12.21 -31.25
N ALA A 222 8.71 13.04 -30.84
CA ALA A 222 8.96 14.41 -30.36
C ALA A 222 9.64 14.42 -28.97
N ASP A 223 9.34 13.41 -28.15
CA ASP A 223 9.90 13.29 -26.79
C ASP A 223 11.19 12.48 -26.77
N ALA A 224 11.40 11.62 -27.78
CA ALA A 224 12.60 10.80 -27.93
C ALA A 224 13.91 11.62 -27.86
N GLU A 225 13.91 12.86 -28.36
CA GLU A 225 15.09 13.73 -28.35
C GLU A 225 15.46 14.25 -26.95
N ARG A 226 14.52 14.18 -26.00
CA ARG A 226 14.68 14.68 -24.62
C ARG A 226 15.10 13.60 -23.63
N PHE A 227 15.05 12.34 -24.04
CA PHE A 227 15.58 11.21 -23.28
C PHE A 227 17.00 10.90 -23.74
N SER A 228 17.81 10.34 -22.85
CA SER A 228 19.08 9.72 -23.25
C SER A 228 18.82 8.60 -24.26
N LEU A 229 17.91 7.69 -23.90
CA LEU A 229 17.28 6.71 -24.77
C LEU A 229 15.85 6.50 -24.25
N HIS A 230 14.84 6.65 -25.12
CA HIS A 230 13.45 6.57 -24.68
C HIS A 230 13.17 5.22 -23.98
N PRO A 231 12.61 5.19 -22.75
CA PRO A 231 12.46 3.95 -21.98
C PRO A 231 11.68 2.86 -22.70
N ALA A 232 10.59 3.20 -23.40
CA ALA A 232 9.83 2.23 -24.19
C ALA A 232 10.61 1.64 -25.38
N LEU A 233 11.49 2.42 -26.03
CA LEU A 233 12.36 1.90 -27.10
C LEU A 233 13.40 0.95 -26.52
N MET A 234 14.01 1.32 -25.41
CA MET A 234 14.95 0.47 -24.68
C MET A 234 14.28 -0.81 -24.19
N ASP A 235 13.07 -0.73 -23.67
CA ASP A 235 12.31 -1.88 -23.16
C ASP A 235 11.90 -2.83 -24.28
N SER A 236 11.45 -2.28 -25.42
CA SER A 236 11.16 -3.08 -26.62
C SER A 236 12.38 -3.88 -27.12
N ALA A 237 13.60 -3.35 -26.92
CA ALA A 237 14.82 -4.09 -27.23
C ALA A 237 15.03 -5.27 -26.27
N LEU A 238 14.61 -5.15 -25.00
CA LEU A 238 14.67 -6.22 -24.02
C LEU A 238 13.64 -7.33 -24.30
N HIS A 239 12.53 -7.04 -24.97
CA HIS A 239 11.53 -8.06 -25.33
C HIS A 239 12.12 -9.19 -26.17
N ALA A 240 13.15 -8.89 -26.98
CA ALA A 240 13.86 -9.89 -27.77
C ALA A 240 14.60 -10.95 -26.92
N VAL A 241 14.78 -10.72 -25.61
CA VAL A 241 15.26 -11.76 -24.67
C VAL A 241 14.31 -12.96 -24.67
N GLY A 242 12.99 -12.73 -24.77
CA GLY A 242 11.98 -13.78 -24.82
C GLY A 242 12.01 -14.63 -26.10
N LEU A 243 12.75 -14.22 -27.13
CA LEU A 243 13.00 -15.02 -28.34
C LEU A 243 14.22 -15.95 -28.18
N GLY A 244 15.03 -15.72 -27.15
CA GLY A 244 16.17 -16.54 -26.79
C GLY A 244 15.82 -17.60 -25.75
N ALA A 245 16.68 -18.60 -25.62
CA ALA A 245 16.62 -19.56 -24.50
C ALA A 245 17.54 -19.09 -23.37
N PHE A 246 17.36 -17.84 -22.94
CA PHE A 246 18.24 -17.17 -21.96
C PHE A 246 17.75 -17.29 -20.52
N LEU A 247 16.45 -17.49 -20.36
CA LEU A 247 15.77 -17.49 -19.07
C LEU A 247 15.23 -18.90 -18.81
N ALA A 248 15.26 -19.32 -17.55
CA ALA A 248 14.62 -20.58 -17.15
C ALA A 248 13.08 -20.47 -17.23
N GLU A 249 12.40 -21.62 -17.29
CA GLU A 249 10.95 -21.66 -17.12
C GLU A 249 10.57 -21.26 -15.70
N ALA A 250 9.59 -20.36 -15.57
CA ALA A 250 9.06 -19.90 -14.29
C ALA A 250 7.56 -19.61 -14.41
N ASP A 251 6.83 -19.76 -13.30
CA ASP A 251 5.39 -19.44 -13.19
C ASP A 251 5.11 -17.92 -13.16
N ARG A 252 6.15 -17.09 -13.34
CA ARG A 252 6.05 -15.63 -13.30
C ARG A 252 6.89 -15.01 -14.40
N PRO A 253 6.48 -13.86 -14.95
CA PRO A 253 7.23 -13.18 -15.98
C PRO A 253 8.54 -12.67 -15.40
N TYR A 254 9.59 -12.73 -16.22
CA TYR A 254 10.87 -12.17 -15.87
C TYR A 254 10.88 -10.65 -16.09
N VAL A 255 11.48 -9.94 -15.14
CA VAL A 255 11.69 -8.50 -15.20
C VAL A 255 13.19 -8.17 -15.04
N PRO A 256 13.67 -7.05 -15.62
CA PRO A 256 15.01 -6.55 -15.36
C PRO A 256 15.26 -6.38 -13.85
N PHE A 257 16.43 -6.78 -13.36
CA PHE A 257 16.79 -6.68 -11.94
C PHE A 257 18.09 -5.92 -11.71
N ALA A 258 19.15 -6.27 -12.44
CA ALA A 258 20.46 -5.66 -12.22
C ALA A 258 21.17 -5.39 -13.55
N TRP A 259 21.57 -4.13 -13.73
CA TRP A 259 22.40 -3.68 -14.84
C TRP A 259 23.85 -3.62 -14.39
N GLY A 260 24.78 -3.91 -15.30
CA GLY A 260 26.19 -3.70 -15.06
C GLY A 260 26.94 -3.32 -16.33
N GLY A 261 27.83 -2.35 -16.17
CA GLY A 261 28.65 -1.80 -17.24
C GLY A 261 27.82 -1.23 -18.39
N VAL A 262 26.89 -0.31 -18.09
CA VAL A 262 26.08 0.37 -19.09
C VAL A 262 26.77 1.65 -19.53
N SER A 263 26.97 1.79 -20.84
CA SER A 263 27.55 2.98 -21.47
C SER A 263 26.59 3.51 -22.52
N LEU A 264 26.34 4.82 -22.48
CA LEU A 264 25.63 5.55 -23.51
C LEU A 264 26.63 6.15 -24.50
N HIS A 265 26.43 5.91 -25.78
CA HIS A 265 27.34 6.31 -26.87
C HIS A 265 26.72 7.37 -27.78
N ALA A 266 25.40 7.35 -27.94
CA ALA A 266 24.62 8.33 -28.67
C ALA A 266 23.24 8.50 -28.01
N VAL A 267 22.59 9.63 -28.27
CA VAL A 267 21.26 9.99 -27.73
C VAL A 267 20.21 10.08 -28.83
N SER A 268 18.94 10.18 -28.44
CA SER A 268 17.83 10.52 -29.34
C SER A 268 17.51 9.48 -30.43
N ALA A 269 17.94 8.22 -30.26
CA ALA A 269 17.61 7.16 -31.20
C ALA A 269 16.08 6.90 -31.24
N ARG A 270 15.53 6.70 -32.45
CA ARG A 270 14.11 6.36 -32.68
C ARG A 270 13.91 4.90 -33.09
N SER A 271 14.99 4.25 -33.50
CA SER A 271 15.03 2.86 -33.91
C SER A 271 16.38 2.27 -33.51
N LEU A 272 16.40 0.97 -33.24
CA LEU A 272 17.59 0.26 -32.79
C LEU A 272 17.78 -1.03 -33.58
N ARG A 273 19.02 -1.30 -33.94
CA ARG A 273 19.55 -2.64 -34.16
C ARG A 273 20.08 -3.16 -32.83
N VAL A 274 19.62 -4.33 -32.44
CA VAL A 274 19.88 -4.93 -31.14
C VAL A 274 20.67 -6.22 -31.35
N ARG A 275 21.67 -6.46 -30.50
CA ARG A 275 22.27 -7.78 -30.29
C ARG A 275 22.24 -8.12 -28.80
N ILE A 276 21.74 -9.31 -28.50
CA ILE A 276 21.65 -9.89 -27.16
C ILE A 276 22.46 -11.18 -27.18
N SER A 277 23.45 -11.27 -26.29
CA SER A 277 24.29 -12.46 -26.12
C SER A 277 24.17 -13.01 -24.71
N PRO A 278 24.12 -14.34 -24.51
CA PRO A 278 24.10 -14.94 -23.17
C PRO A 278 25.48 -14.77 -22.50
N VAL A 279 25.49 -14.37 -21.23
CA VAL A 279 26.74 -14.22 -20.44
C VAL A 279 26.69 -14.91 -19.06
N GLY A 280 25.59 -15.60 -18.74
CA GLY A 280 25.40 -16.38 -17.52
C GLY A 280 23.94 -16.76 -17.35
N ASP A 281 23.61 -17.41 -16.23
CA ASP A 281 22.23 -17.78 -15.91
C ASP A 281 21.37 -16.52 -15.74
N ASP A 282 20.21 -16.50 -16.42
CA ASP A 282 19.28 -15.37 -16.47
C ASP A 282 19.95 -14.01 -16.76
N THR A 283 21.10 -14.02 -17.45
CA THR A 283 21.95 -12.84 -17.65
C THR A 283 22.44 -12.74 -19.10
N VAL A 284 22.22 -11.57 -19.69
CA VAL A 284 22.61 -11.26 -21.08
C VAL A 284 23.49 -10.02 -21.15
N SER A 285 24.29 -9.88 -22.20
CA SER A 285 24.89 -8.60 -22.60
C SER A 285 24.12 -7.98 -23.75
N LEU A 286 24.09 -6.65 -23.82
CA LEU A 286 23.37 -5.89 -24.84
C LEU A 286 24.31 -5.01 -25.64
N LEU A 287 24.13 -4.98 -26.96
CA LEU A 287 24.66 -3.96 -27.85
C LEU A 287 23.51 -3.38 -28.67
N LEU A 288 23.24 -2.10 -28.48
CA LEU A 288 22.22 -1.34 -29.19
C LEU A 288 22.92 -0.37 -30.13
N ALA A 289 22.52 -0.34 -31.40
CA ALA A 289 23.04 0.55 -32.43
C ALA A 289 21.90 1.21 -33.19
N ASP A 290 22.18 2.32 -33.86
CA ASP A 290 21.24 2.97 -34.77
C ASP A 290 21.07 2.18 -36.10
N GLU A 291 20.28 2.72 -37.03
CA GLU A 291 20.05 2.12 -38.35
C GLU A 291 21.30 2.03 -39.24
N THR A 292 22.36 2.75 -38.91
CA THR A 292 23.65 2.70 -39.61
C THR A 292 24.61 1.69 -38.99
N GLY A 293 24.30 1.19 -37.78
CA GLY A 293 25.17 0.34 -36.98
C GLY A 293 26.08 1.12 -36.03
N GLY A 294 25.92 2.44 -35.91
CA GLY A 294 26.61 3.26 -34.93
C GLY A 294 26.13 2.93 -33.51
N PRO A 295 27.02 2.70 -32.53
CA PRO A 295 26.61 2.32 -31.18
C PRO A 295 25.79 3.42 -30.50
N VAL A 296 24.70 3.03 -29.84
CA VAL A 296 23.82 3.90 -29.06
C VAL A 296 23.97 3.61 -27.58
N LEU A 297 23.87 2.34 -27.18
CA LEU A 297 24.01 1.90 -25.79
C LEU A 297 24.60 0.49 -25.75
N SER A 298 25.48 0.23 -24.79
CA SER A 298 25.97 -1.12 -24.50
C SER A 298 25.80 -1.43 -23.03
N ALA A 299 25.42 -2.66 -22.69
CA ALA A 299 25.42 -3.18 -21.32
C ALA A 299 26.23 -4.47 -21.25
N ALA A 300 27.25 -4.51 -20.40
CA ALA A 300 28.07 -5.72 -20.22
C ALA A 300 27.27 -6.86 -19.60
N ARG A 301 26.30 -6.55 -18.74
CA ARG A 301 25.39 -7.51 -18.12
C ARG A 301 24.05 -6.86 -17.81
N LEU A 302 22.98 -7.61 -18.08
CA LEU A 302 21.63 -7.36 -17.61
C LEU A 302 21.10 -8.68 -17.07
N ARG A 303 20.87 -8.72 -15.76
CA ARG A 303 20.29 -9.86 -15.06
C ARG A 303 18.79 -9.67 -14.92
N PHE A 304 18.05 -10.74 -15.18
CA PHE A 304 16.61 -10.82 -14.99
C PHE A 304 16.28 -11.66 -13.75
N ARG A 305 15.07 -11.47 -13.23
CA ARG A 305 14.48 -12.33 -12.19
C ARG A 305 12.96 -12.45 -12.41
N PRO A 306 12.31 -13.52 -11.92
CA PRO A 306 10.86 -13.56 -11.85
C PRO A 306 10.28 -12.35 -11.08
N ALA A 307 9.16 -11.80 -11.56
CA ALA A 307 8.50 -10.65 -10.93
C ALA A 307 8.21 -10.93 -9.45
N PRO A 308 8.55 -10.02 -8.51
CA PRO A 308 8.37 -10.25 -7.08
C PRO A 308 6.87 -10.30 -6.69
N ASP A 309 6.56 -10.89 -5.53
CA ASP A 309 5.18 -11.15 -5.08
C ASP A 309 4.37 -9.86 -4.86
N ASP A 310 5.04 -8.76 -4.54
CA ASP A 310 4.45 -7.42 -4.35
C ASP A 310 3.96 -6.77 -5.67
N VAL A 311 4.29 -7.36 -6.82
CA VAL A 311 3.77 -6.95 -8.15
C VAL A 311 2.45 -7.63 -8.47
N VAL A 312 2.07 -8.69 -7.75
CA VAL A 312 0.81 -9.43 -8.00
C VAL A 312 -0.37 -8.58 -7.56
N GLY A 313 -1.10 -8.02 -8.53
CA GLY A 313 -2.27 -7.22 -8.26
C GLY A 313 -3.44 -8.08 -7.78
N THR A 314 -4.01 -7.75 -6.63
CA THR A 314 -5.41 -8.08 -6.31
C THR A 314 -6.40 -7.15 -7.04
N GLY A 315 -5.96 -6.35 -8.03
CA GLY A 315 -6.79 -5.34 -8.69
C GLY A 315 -7.20 -4.19 -7.76
N VAL A 316 -6.58 -4.12 -6.59
CA VAL A 316 -6.89 -3.21 -5.51
C VAL A 316 -5.65 -2.36 -5.29
N GLY A 317 -5.71 -1.09 -5.69
CA GLY A 317 -4.57 -0.16 -5.60
C GLY A 317 -4.02 -0.05 -4.15
N PRO A 318 -2.77 0.41 -3.98
CA PRO A 318 -2.11 0.48 -2.66
C PRO A 318 -2.88 1.30 -1.61
N SER A 319 -3.80 2.19 -2.01
CA SER A 319 -4.66 2.93 -1.08
C SER A 319 -5.69 2.04 -0.38
N VAL A 320 -6.21 1.00 -1.03
CA VAL A 320 -7.25 0.13 -0.45
C VAL A 320 -6.62 -0.96 0.42
N SER A 321 -5.41 -1.45 0.09
CA SER A 321 -4.62 -2.31 0.99
C SER A 321 -4.24 -1.60 2.30
N ARG A 322 -4.24 -0.25 2.32
CA ARG A 322 -4.09 0.58 3.53
C ARG A 322 -5.42 1.00 4.16
N SER A 323 -6.56 0.67 3.54
CA SER A 323 -7.90 1.06 4.01
C SER A 323 -8.60 -0.04 4.80
N LEU A 324 -8.04 -1.26 4.85
CA LEU A 324 -8.61 -2.36 5.62
C LEU A 324 -8.02 -2.40 7.02
N PHE A 325 -8.90 -2.38 8.01
CA PHE A 325 -8.57 -2.51 9.42
C PHE A 325 -9.39 -3.64 10.02
N GLN A 326 -8.76 -4.41 10.89
CA GLN A 326 -9.43 -5.38 11.74
C GLN A 326 -9.26 -5.00 13.21
N VAL A 327 -10.17 -5.47 14.06
CA VAL A 327 -10.07 -5.28 15.51
C VAL A 327 -9.31 -6.47 16.09
N THR A 328 -8.14 -6.21 16.65
CA THR A 328 -7.37 -7.21 17.42
C THR A 328 -7.53 -6.97 18.91
N TRP A 329 -7.71 -8.04 19.68
CA TRP A 329 -7.86 -7.98 21.13
C TRP A 329 -6.52 -8.26 21.81
N LYS A 330 -5.96 -7.25 22.48
CA LYS A 330 -4.67 -7.36 23.16
C LYS A 330 -4.85 -7.59 24.67
N PRO A 331 -4.02 -8.42 25.32
CA PRO A 331 -4.09 -8.62 26.76
C PRO A 331 -3.90 -7.31 27.54
N LEU A 332 -4.79 -7.04 28.50
CA LEU A 332 -4.68 -5.98 29.49
C LEU A 332 -4.09 -6.55 30.79
N GLN A 333 -3.00 -5.97 31.26
CA GLN A 333 -2.36 -6.38 32.51
C GLN A 333 -3.07 -5.74 33.70
N VAL A 334 -3.85 -6.54 34.44
CA VAL A 334 -4.56 -6.08 35.64
C VAL A 334 -3.61 -6.17 36.85
N ARG A 335 -3.25 -5.03 37.44
CA ARG A 335 -2.27 -4.98 38.55
C ARG A 335 -2.86 -5.32 39.92
N GLY A 336 -4.17 -5.52 39.99
CA GLY A 336 -4.87 -6.01 41.18
C GLY A 336 -5.15 -4.95 42.25
N GLU A 337 -5.00 -3.66 41.95
CA GLU A 337 -5.55 -2.61 42.81
C GLU A 337 -7.08 -2.65 42.73
N GLN A 338 -7.72 -2.93 43.86
CA GLN A 338 -9.17 -2.93 43.98
C GLN A 338 -9.63 -1.49 44.22
N PRO A 339 -10.66 -1.00 43.52
CA PRO A 339 -11.28 0.26 43.87
C PRO A 339 -11.85 0.16 45.29
N SER A 340 -11.87 1.28 46.02
CA SER A 340 -12.51 1.32 47.34
C SER A 340 -13.99 0.94 47.18
N ALA A 341 -14.44 -0.06 47.95
CA ALA A 341 -15.79 -0.62 47.85
C ALA A 341 -16.91 0.44 47.99
N ASP A 342 -16.65 1.50 48.76
CA ASP A 342 -17.57 2.62 49.00
C ASP A 342 -17.83 3.51 47.76
N ARG A 343 -17.19 3.25 46.62
CA ARG A 343 -17.28 4.07 45.39
C ARG A 343 -17.93 3.33 44.21
N VAL A 344 -18.45 2.12 44.43
CA VAL A 344 -19.11 1.29 43.41
C VAL A 344 -20.55 1.00 43.82
N ALA A 345 -21.49 1.27 42.91
CA ALA A 345 -22.90 0.88 43.05
C ALA A 345 -23.28 -0.16 42.00
N LEU A 346 -24.07 -1.15 42.40
CA LEU A 346 -24.60 -2.20 41.52
C LEU A 346 -26.08 -1.94 41.24
N VAL A 347 -26.45 -1.86 39.97
CA VAL A 347 -27.81 -1.55 39.54
C VAL A 347 -28.34 -2.66 38.64
N ALA A 348 -29.43 -3.30 39.08
CA ALA A 348 -30.17 -4.34 38.33
C ALA A 348 -29.26 -5.40 37.67
N LEU A 349 -28.69 -6.30 38.49
CA LEU A 349 -27.78 -7.35 38.02
C LEU A 349 -28.44 -8.74 37.95
N ASP A 350 -27.97 -9.53 36.98
CA ASP A 350 -28.02 -10.99 37.01
C ASP A 350 -27.38 -11.53 38.30
N SER A 351 -27.98 -12.55 38.92
CA SER A 351 -27.47 -13.19 40.15
C SER A 351 -26.02 -13.64 40.05
N ASP A 352 -25.57 -14.01 38.86
CA ASP A 352 -24.20 -14.45 38.60
C ASP A 352 -23.20 -13.28 38.62
N VAL A 353 -23.54 -12.16 37.99
CA VAL A 353 -22.71 -10.95 37.98
C VAL A 353 -22.69 -10.33 39.38
N ARG A 354 -23.82 -10.36 40.09
CA ARG A 354 -23.90 -9.95 41.49
C ARG A 354 -22.96 -10.76 42.39
N ALA A 355 -22.89 -12.07 42.20
CA ALA A 355 -21.99 -12.94 42.97
C ALA A 355 -20.50 -12.59 42.75
N ALA A 356 -20.14 -12.09 41.56
CA ALA A 356 -18.78 -11.68 41.22
C ALA A 356 -18.28 -10.45 42.00
N PHE A 357 -19.16 -9.52 42.38
CA PHE A 357 -18.79 -8.33 43.17
C PHE A 357 -18.80 -8.56 44.68
N GLY A 358 -19.31 -9.70 45.15
CA GLY A 358 -19.38 -10.04 46.58
C GLY A 358 -20.28 -9.11 47.41
N ALA A 359 -20.16 -9.16 48.74
CA ALA A 359 -20.97 -8.37 49.68
C ALA A 359 -20.45 -6.94 49.92
N GLN A 360 -19.52 -6.44 49.09
CA GLN A 360 -18.78 -5.21 49.35
C GLN A 360 -19.38 -3.97 48.67
N ALA A 361 -20.21 -4.13 47.62
CA ALA A 361 -20.82 -3.01 46.90
C ALA A 361 -22.31 -2.82 47.28
N ALA A 362 -22.79 -1.58 47.26
CA ALA A 362 -24.19 -1.26 47.50
C ALA A 362 -25.06 -1.65 46.29
N GLU A 363 -26.19 -2.31 46.55
CA GLU A 363 -27.09 -2.85 45.52
C GLU A 363 -28.41 -2.07 45.47
N PHE A 364 -28.86 -1.76 44.26
CA PHE A 364 -30.08 -1.01 43.99
C PHE A 364 -30.93 -1.71 42.93
N ASP A 365 -32.25 -1.72 43.15
CA ASP A 365 -33.24 -2.28 42.23
C ASP A 365 -33.59 -1.26 41.14
N GLY A 366 -32.63 -1.03 40.24
CA GLY A 366 -32.75 -0.06 39.14
C GLY A 366 -32.19 1.32 39.46
N LEU A 367 -32.07 2.14 38.40
CA LEU A 367 -31.46 3.46 38.49
C LEU A 367 -32.29 4.43 39.35
N GLU A 368 -33.63 4.31 39.30
CA GLU A 368 -34.55 5.11 40.11
C GLU A 368 -34.33 4.93 41.61
N ALA A 369 -34.07 3.69 42.07
CA ALA A 369 -33.77 3.41 43.46
C ALA A 369 -32.46 4.05 43.90
N LEU A 370 -31.43 4.01 43.04
CA LEU A 370 -30.16 4.70 43.29
C LEU A 370 -30.35 6.21 43.36
N SER A 371 -31.04 6.83 42.39
CA SER A 371 -31.34 8.28 42.40
C SER A 371 -32.09 8.69 43.67
N ALA A 372 -33.07 7.89 44.13
CA ALA A 372 -33.81 8.18 45.35
C ALA A 372 -32.92 8.15 46.62
N SER A 373 -32.00 7.19 46.72
CA SER A 373 -31.04 7.12 47.83
C SER A 373 -29.99 8.24 47.79
N LEU A 374 -29.60 8.70 46.60
CA LEU A 374 -28.75 9.89 46.45
C LEU A 374 -29.48 11.17 46.84
N ALA A 375 -30.73 11.32 46.43
CA ALA A 375 -31.56 12.49 46.75
C ALA A 375 -31.90 12.62 48.25
N SER A 376 -31.86 11.51 49.00
CA SER A 376 -32.09 11.47 50.45
C SER A 376 -30.81 11.52 51.29
N ASP A 377 -29.64 11.68 50.65
CA ASP A 377 -28.31 11.64 51.28
C ASP A 377 -28.05 10.35 52.08
N GLU A 378 -28.75 9.25 51.76
CA GLU A 378 -28.54 7.94 52.39
C GLU A 378 -27.21 7.31 51.94
N VAL A 379 -26.80 7.61 50.71
CA VAL A 379 -25.56 7.12 50.08
C VAL A 379 -24.87 8.29 49.35
N SER A 380 -23.54 8.25 49.28
CA SER A 380 -22.77 9.21 48.46
C SER A 380 -22.78 8.81 46.98
N ALA A 381 -22.62 9.79 46.09
CA ALA A 381 -22.55 9.54 44.64
C ALA A 381 -21.43 8.53 44.32
N PRO A 382 -21.75 7.39 43.66
CA PRO A 382 -20.75 6.40 43.28
C PRO A 382 -19.89 6.94 42.13
N ASP A 383 -18.62 6.55 42.10
CA ASP A 383 -17.77 6.82 40.94
C ASP A 383 -18.12 5.91 39.77
N VAL A 384 -18.47 4.66 40.09
CA VAL A 384 -18.74 3.63 39.11
C VAL A 384 -20.08 2.98 39.43
N VAL A 385 -20.97 2.97 38.44
CA VAL A 385 -22.23 2.23 38.48
C VAL A 385 -22.11 1.06 37.52
N VAL A 386 -22.33 -0.16 38.02
CA VAL A 386 -22.25 -1.37 37.20
C VAL A 386 -23.65 -1.95 37.02
N THR A 387 -23.99 -2.25 35.77
CA THR A 387 -25.24 -2.91 35.42
C THR A 387 -25.00 -4.01 34.38
N ALA A 388 -25.83 -5.04 34.39
CA ALA A 388 -25.71 -6.17 33.47
C ALA A 388 -26.85 -6.11 32.46
N VAL A 389 -26.52 -6.31 31.19
CA VAL A 389 -27.54 -6.45 30.15
C VAL A 389 -28.32 -7.74 30.43
N PRO A 390 -29.65 -7.69 30.60
CA PRO A 390 -30.43 -8.85 30.98
C PRO A 390 -30.28 -10.00 29.99
N GLN A 391 -30.03 -11.22 30.49
CA GLN A 391 -30.21 -12.41 29.68
C GLN A 391 -31.71 -12.63 29.46
N THR A 392 -32.18 -12.50 28.22
CA THR A 392 -33.50 -12.98 27.87
C THR A 392 -33.46 -14.51 27.90
N SER A 393 -33.93 -15.12 29.00
CA SER A 393 -33.98 -16.58 29.09
C SER A 393 -34.79 -17.14 27.91
N SER A 394 -34.22 -18.06 27.14
CA SER A 394 -34.82 -18.74 25.99
C SER A 394 -35.95 -19.71 26.36
N THR A 395 -36.69 -19.44 27.43
CA THR A 395 -37.83 -20.27 27.87
C THR A 395 -39.11 -19.98 27.08
N CYS A 396 -39.11 -18.96 26.22
CA CYS A 396 -40.17 -18.70 25.26
C CYS A 396 -39.64 -18.86 23.84
N GLU A 397 -40.47 -19.40 22.94
CA GLU A 397 -40.27 -19.48 21.49
C GLU A 397 -40.19 -18.08 20.82
N ALA A 398 -39.42 -17.16 21.39
CA ALA A 398 -39.15 -15.86 20.81
C ALA A 398 -38.00 -16.00 19.80
N GLU A 399 -38.19 -15.50 18.59
CA GLU A 399 -37.14 -15.50 17.57
C GLU A 399 -36.02 -14.53 17.98
N ALA A 400 -34.77 -14.82 17.56
CA ALA A 400 -33.60 -14.01 17.88
C ALA A 400 -33.74 -12.49 17.60
N PRO A 401 -34.49 -12.02 16.57
CA PRO A 401 -34.74 -10.60 16.35
C PRO A 401 -35.49 -9.89 17.49
N ASP A 402 -36.54 -10.52 18.05
CA ASP A 402 -37.37 -9.94 19.11
C ASP A 402 -36.57 -9.73 20.41
N VAL A 403 -35.63 -10.64 20.64
CA VAL A 403 -34.72 -10.60 21.79
C VAL A 403 -33.72 -9.44 21.66
N ALA A 404 -33.14 -9.26 20.48
CA ALA A 404 -32.19 -8.16 20.24
C ALA A 404 -32.89 -6.79 20.29
N GLU A 405 -34.09 -6.67 19.71
CA GLU A 405 -34.88 -5.43 19.76
C GLU A 405 -35.20 -5.03 21.20
N ARG A 406 -35.60 -5.98 22.03
CA ARG A 406 -35.90 -5.71 23.44
C ARG A 406 -34.66 -5.30 24.23
N ALA A 407 -33.55 -6.00 24.07
CA ALA A 407 -32.29 -5.63 24.71
C ALA A 407 -31.81 -4.23 24.30
N LEU A 408 -31.97 -3.86 23.02
CA LEU A 408 -31.68 -2.52 22.53
C LEU A 408 -32.60 -1.46 23.14
N ALA A 409 -33.91 -1.71 23.21
CA ALA A 409 -34.87 -0.79 23.79
C ALA A 409 -34.62 -0.56 25.29
N ASP A 410 -34.35 -1.62 26.04
CA ASP A 410 -34.08 -1.57 27.48
C ASP A 410 -32.77 -0.81 27.75
N VAL A 411 -31.69 -1.10 27.00
CA VAL A 411 -30.41 -0.39 27.14
C VAL A 411 -30.52 1.06 26.68
N LEU A 412 -31.26 1.35 25.61
CA LEU A 412 -31.49 2.73 25.16
C LEU A 412 -32.21 3.55 26.25
N GLY A 413 -33.26 3.01 26.85
CA GLY A 413 -33.96 3.64 27.96
C GLY A 413 -33.03 3.92 29.14
N LEU A 414 -32.25 2.92 29.55
CA LEU A 414 -31.24 3.06 30.60
C LEU A 414 -30.23 4.18 30.31
N LEU A 415 -29.69 4.25 29.09
CA LEU A 415 -28.73 5.30 28.71
C LEU A 415 -29.38 6.69 28.71
N GLN A 416 -30.64 6.79 28.27
CA GLN A 416 -31.39 8.05 28.28
C GLN A 416 -31.68 8.54 29.69
N ASP A 417 -32.11 7.65 30.58
CA ASP A 417 -32.35 7.96 31.99
C ASP A 417 -31.04 8.38 32.68
N TRP A 418 -29.95 7.63 32.45
CA TRP A 418 -28.62 7.95 32.97
C TRP A 418 -28.10 9.33 32.55
N LEU A 419 -28.30 9.69 31.28
CA LEU A 419 -27.84 10.99 30.75
C LEU A 419 -28.73 12.16 31.17
N SER A 420 -30.01 11.89 31.46
CA SER A 420 -30.98 12.94 31.84
C SER A 420 -30.89 13.34 33.30
N ASP A 421 -30.35 12.48 34.16
CA ASP A 421 -30.19 12.73 35.60
C ASP A 421 -28.82 13.36 35.92
N GLU A 422 -28.82 14.64 36.30
CA GLU A 422 -27.60 15.39 36.63
C GLU A 422 -26.83 14.82 37.83
N GLN A 423 -27.49 14.01 38.69
CA GLN A 423 -26.85 13.35 39.82
C GLN A 423 -25.74 12.37 39.39
N PHE A 424 -25.83 11.83 38.17
CA PHE A 424 -24.83 10.90 37.60
C PHE A 424 -23.80 11.56 36.70
N SER A 425 -23.74 12.90 36.66
CA SER A 425 -22.80 13.64 35.81
C SER A 425 -21.33 13.36 36.13
N ALA A 426 -21.01 13.04 37.39
CA ALA A 426 -19.67 12.68 37.85
C ALA A 426 -19.43 11.16 37.93
N SER A 427 -20.45 10.35 37.64
CA SER A 427 -20.38 8.89 37.70
C SER A 427 -20.11 8.29 36.32
N HIS A 428 -19.51 7.11 36.31
CA HIS A 428 -19.23 6.32 35.11
C HIS A 428 -20.09 5.05 35.08
N LEU A 429 -20.76 4.76 33.97
CA LEU A 429 -21.62 3.59 33.83
C LEU A 429 -20.89 2.45 33.10
N VAL A 430 -20.81 1.28 33.72
CA VAL A 430 -20.24 0.05 33.15
C VAL A 430 -21.37 -0.91 32.79
N LEU A 431 -21.49 -1.23 31.50
CA LEU A 431 -22.45 -2.20 30.98
C LEU A 431 -21.77 -3.56 30.79
N VAL A 432 -22.20 -4.54 31.58
CA VAL A 432 -21.71 -5.92 31.51
C VAL A 432 -22.56 -6.70 30.51
N THR A 433 -21.90 -7.25 29.50
CA THR A 433 -22.47 -8.13 28.47
C THR A 433 -21.88 -9.53 28.60
N ARG A 434 -22.57 -10.53 28.06
CA ARG A 434 -22.12 -11.93 28.06
C ARG A 434 -22.03 -12.47 26.63
N GLY A 435 -20.86 -12.94 26.22
CA GLY A 435 -20.59 -13.55 24.92
C GLY A 435 -20.97 -12.67 23.71
N ALA A 436 -20.88 -11.35 23.85
CA ALA A 436 -21.27 -10.38 22.81
C ALA A 436 -20.25 -10.29 21.67
N ILE A 437 -18.98 -10.59 21.95
CA ILE A 437 -17.90 -10.49 20.97
C ILE A 437 -17.04 -11.75 20.93
N LEU A 438 -16.42 -12.01 19.78
CA LEU A 438 -15.38 -13.03 19.64
C LEU A 438 -14.01 -12.36 19.73
N LEU A 439 -13.07 -13.00 20.42
CA LEU A 439 -11.67 -12.54 20.46
C LEU A 439 -10.85 -13.07 19.27
N ASP A 440 -11.27 -14.22 18.74
CA ASP A 440 -10.63 -14.93 17.64
C ASP A 440 -11.64 -15.03 16.48
N GLU A 441 -11.21 -14.66 15.28
CA GLU A 441 -12.04 -14.66 14.07
C GLU A 441 -12.29 -16.08 13.55
N ASP A 442 -11.41 -17.04 13.89
CA ASP A 442 -11.53 -18.45 13.51
C ASP A 442 -12.41 -19.25 14.50
N ALA A 443 -12.91 -18.60 15.56
CA ALA A 443 -13.86 -19.23 16.47
C ALA A 443 -15.18 -19.49 15.72
N PRO A 444 -15.76 -20.70 15.86
CA PRO A 444 -16.96 -21.04 15.11
C PRO A 444 -18.11 -20.12 15.54
N VAL A 445 -18.94 -19.70 14.58
CA VAL A 445 -19.98 -18.65 14.74
C VAL A 445 -21.01 -19.00 15.83
N ASP A 446 -21.18 -20.28 16.13
CA ASP A 446 -22.00 -20.82 17.22
C ASP A 446 -21.39 -20.63 18.62
N ALA A 447 -20.13 -20.17 18.72
CA ALA A 447 -19.49 -19.79 19.97
C ALA A 447 -19.93 -18.40 20.48
N ALA A 448 -20.46 -17.53 19.60
CA ALA A 448 -21.05 -16.25 20.00
C ALA A 448 -22.47 -16.47 20.57
N ALA A 449 -22.54 -16.89 21.83
CA ALA A 449 -23.80 -17.18 22.50
C ALA A 449 -24.71 -15.94 22.73
N GLY A 450 -24.22 -14.71 22.47
CA GLY A 450 -24.85 -13.45 22.88
C GLY A 450 -25.18 -12.47 21.75
N LEU A 451 -25.76 -12.92 20.63
CA LEU A 451 -26.09 -12.04 19.47
C LEU A 451 -26.88 -10.77 19.85
N ALA A 452 -27.79 -10.86 20.82
CA ALA A 452 -28.54 -9.70 21.32
C ALA A 452 -27.63 -8.67 22.01
N HIS A 453 -26.63 -9.14 22.76
CA HIS A 453 -25.62 -8.29 23.38
C HIS A 453 -24.66 -7.70 22.33
N SER A 454 -24.39 -8.40 21.22
CA SER A 454 -23.62 -7.85 20.10
C SER A 454 -24.29 -6.61 19.51
N ALA A 455 -25.63 -6.60 19.41
CA ALA A 455 -26.37 -5.43 18.95
C ALA A 455 -26.23 -4.25 19.93
N VAL A 456 -26.28 -4.53 21.25
CA VAL A 456 -26.06 -3.54 22.31
C VAL A 456 -24.67 -2.89 22.20
N TRP A 457 -23.63 -3.64 21.84
CA TRP A 457 -22.30 -3.08 21.60
C TRP A 457 -22.29 -2.01 20.51
N GLY A 458 -23.07 -2.18 19.43
CA GLY A 458 -23.23 -1.17 18.39
C GLY A 458 -23.86 0.12 18.92
N LEU A 459 -24.96 -0.01 19.68
CA LEU A 459 -25.66 1.13 20.29
C LEU A 459 -24.76 1.91 21.27
N VAL A 460 -24.09 1.21 22.18
CA VAL A 460 -23.27 1.86 23.21
C VAL A 460 -22.03 2.52 22.60
N ARG A 461 -21.45 1.98 21.52
CA ARG A 461 -20.35 2.64 20.79
C ARG A 461 -20.75 4.00 20.21
N SER A 462 -21.97 4.13 19.71
CA SER A 462 -22.52 5.43 19.31
C SER A 462 -22.64 6.36 20.51
N ALA A 463 -23.19 5.88 21.63
CA ALA A 463 -23.31 6.68 22.86
C ALA A 463 -21.95 7.12 23.43
N GLN A 464 -20.91 6.28 23.35
CA GLN A 464 -19.52 6.61 23.74
C GLN A 464 -18.92 7.74 22.89
N THR A 465 -19.27 7.77 21.60
CA THR A 465 -18.81 8.83 20.68
C THR A 465 -19.50 10.16 20.98
N GLU A 466 -20.78 10.13 21.32
CA GLU A 466 -21.56 11.32 21.68
C GLU A 466 -21.25 11.84 23.09
N ASN A 467 -20.93 10.94 24.02
CA ASN A 467 -20.67 11.25 25.43
C ASN A 467 -19.37 10.56 25.88
N PRO A 468 -18.19 11.14 25.55
CA PRO A 468 -16.90 10.61 25.96
C PRO A 468 -16.81 10.42 27.48
N ASP A 469 -16.09 9.38 27.91
CA ASP A 469 -15.78 9.08 29.31
C ASP A 469 -17.00 8.79 30.23
N ARG A 470 -18.20 8.57 29.67
CA ARG A 470 -19.40 8.24 30.45
C ARG A 470 -19.73 6.75 30.53
N PHE A 471 -19.26 5.95 29.56
CA PHE A 471 -19.68 4.56 29.40
C PHE A 471 -18.52 3.61 29.10
N THR A 472 -18.50 2.44 29.76
CA THR A 472 -17.60 1.33 29.45
C THR A 472 -18.40 0.06 29.14
N LEU A 473 -18.04 -0.61 28.05
CA LEU A 473 -18.54 -1.95 27.70
C LEU A 473 -17.59 -3.01 28.26
N LEU A 474 -18.15 -3.97 29.00
CA LEU A 474 -17.42 -5.10 29.55
C LEU A 474 -18.08 -6.41 29.14
N ASP A 475 -17.44 -7.22 28.28
CA ASP A 475 -17.99 -8.50 27.84
C ASP A 475 -17.31 -9.69 28.51
N ILE A 476 -18.09 -10.61 29.07
CA ILE A 476 -17.59 -11.79 29.81
C ILE A 476 -18.06 -13.10 29.16
N ASP A 477 -17.28 -14.17 29.27
CA ASP A 477 -17.66 -15.52 28.83
C ASP A 477 -18.41 -16.31 29.90
N ASP A 478 -17.81 -16.43 31.10
CA ASP A 478 -18.36 -17.17 32.24
C ASP A 478 -18.22 -16.33 33.53
N PRO A 479 -19.34 -15.94 34.18
CA PRO A 479 -19.33 -15.17 35.42
C PRO A 479 -18.54 -15.83 36.56
N SER A 480 -18.53 -17.16 36.63
CA SER A 480 -17.87 -17.91 37.70
C SER A 480 -16.34 -17.78 37.62
N THR A 481 -15.80 -17.61 36.41
CA THR A 481 -14.37 -17.38 36.17
C THR A 481 -14.00 -15.90 36.16
N ALA A 482 -14.95 -15.02 35.79
CA ALA A 482 -14.76 -13.57 35.78
C ALA A 482 -14.72 -12.95 37.20
N ALA A 483 -15.33 -13.60 38.20
CA ALA A 483 -15.49 -13.08 39.56
C ALA A 483 -14.20 -12.60 40.24
N THR A 484 -13.06 -13.28 40.00
CA THR A 484 -11.79 -12.88 40.63
C THR A 484 -11.14 -11.67 39.94
N ALA A 485 -11.50 -11.41 38.68
CA ALA A 485 -10.88 -10.39 37.84
C ALA A 485 -11.75 -9.14 37.63
N LEU A 486 -13.07 -9.22 37.83
CA LEU A 486 -14.03 -8.20 37.37
C LEU A 486 -13.76 -6.81 37.96
N THR A 487 -13.68 -6.69 39.29
CA THR A 487 -13.50 -5.39 39.97
C THR A 487 -12.14 -4.75 39.65
N GLY A 488 -11.06 -5.54 39.66
CA GLY A 488 -9.72 -5.06 39.31
C GLY A 488 -9.60 -4.68 37.83
N THR A 489 -10.29 -5.41 36.95
CA THR A 489 -10.33 -5.12 35.51
C THR A 489 -11.06 -3.81 35.23
N ILE A 490 -12.20 -3.57 35.88
CA ILE A 490 -12.95 -2.31 35.74
C ILE A 490 -12.08 -1.12 36.20
N ALA A 491 -11.42 -1.23 37.35
CA ALA A 491 -10.55 -0.16 37.84
C ALA A 491 -9.37 0.11 36.89
N GLU A 492 -8.69 -0.93 36.42
CA GLU A 492 -7.56 -0.79 35.49
C GLU A 492 -8.00 -0.23 34.14
N ALA A 493 -9.14 -0.67 33.60
CA ALA A 493 -9.69 -0.18 32.34
C ALA A 493 -10.04 1.31 32.43
N LEU A 494 -10.72 1.73 33.50
CA LEU A 494 -11.05 3.14 33.72
C LEU A 494 -9.79 4.00 33.91
N ALA A 495 -8.80 3.50 34.67
CA ALA A 495 -7.52 4.21 34.86
C ALA A 495 -6.72 4.33 33.55
N ALA A 496 -6.82 3.34 32.66
CA ALA A 496 -6.20 3.34 31.34
C ALA A 496 -7.00 4.11 30.28
N GLY A 497 -8.20 4.60 30.59
CA GLY A 497 -9.09 5.28 29.63
C GLY A 497 -9.68 4.33 28.58
N GLU A 498 -9.79 3.04 28.88
CA GLU A 498 -10.32 2.04 27.97
C GLU A 498 -11.84 1.95 28.12
N SER A 499 -12.57 2.26 27.04
CA SER A 499 -14.03 2.25 27.02
C SER A 499 -14.63 0.89 26.64
N GLN A 500 -13.79 -0.09 26.25
CA GLN A 500 -14.21 -1.42 25.82
C GLN A 500 -13.24 -2.48 26.32
N VAL A 501 -13.77 -3.51 26.99
CA VAL A 501 -12.99 -4.59 27.59
C VAL A 501 -13.70 -5.91 27.43
N ALA A 502 -12.94 -6.99 27.26
CA ALA A 502 -13.46 -8.34 27.25
C ALA A 502 -12.66 -9.26 28.17
N ILE A 503 -13.35 -10.03 29.01
CA ILE A 503 -12.75 -11.03 29.88
C ILE A 503 -13.03 -12.40 29.28
N ARG A 504 -11.97 -13.18 29.02
CA ARG A 504 -12.06 -14.58 28.61
C ARG A 504 -11.17 -15.43 29.49
N HIS A 505 -11.72 -16.48 30.06
CA HIS A 505 -11.02 -17.38 30.97
C HIS A 505 -10.27 -16.63 32.10
N GLY A 506 -10.87 -15.55 32.61
CA GLY A 506 -10.29 -14.70 33.65
C GLY A 506 -9.21 -13.71 33.20
N LEU A 507 -8.90 -13.63 31.89
CA LEU A 507 -7.93 -12.69 31.32
C LEU A 507 -8.64 -11.53 30.61
N ALA A 508 -8.25 -10.30 30.96
CA ALA A 508 -8.78 -9.08 30.34
C ALA A 508 -8.08 -8.77 29.00
N HIS A 509 -8.86 -8.33 28.02
CA HIS A 509 -8.41 -7.93 26.70
C HIS A 509 -9.06 -6.61 26.29
N ILE A 510 -8.35 -5.82 25.49
CA ILE A 510 -8.80 -4.51 24.98
C ILE A 510 -8.69 -4.47 23.45
N PRO A 511 -9.63 -3.81 22.76
CA PRO A 511 -9.64 -3.76 21.30
C PRO A 511 -8.62 -2.75 20.78
N ARG A 512 -7.98 -3.09 19.67
CA ARG A 512 -7.11 -2.20 18.89
C ARG A 512 -7.38 -2.38 17.41
N LEU A 513 -7.48 -1.27 16.68
CA LEU A 513 -7.50 -1.32 15.23
C LEU A 513 -6.08 -1.59 14.72
N THR A 514 -5.93 -2.60 13.88
CA THR A 514 -4.68 -2.92 13.20
C THR A 514 -4.94 -3.03 11.69
N PRO A 515 -4.05 -2.49 10.85
CA PRO A 515 -4.13 -2.71 9.41
C PRO A 515 -4.14 -4.19 9.08
N THR A 516 -4.94 -4.61 8.10
CA THR A 516 -4.98 -5.99 7.61
C THR A 516 -4.98 -6.02 6.09
N THR A 517 -4.44 -7.08 5.51
CA THR A 517 -4.47 -7.32 4.07
C THR A 517 -5.48 -8.41 3.78
N PRO A 518 -6.30 -8.30 2.72
CA PRO A 518 -7.26 -9.35 2.40
C PRO A 518 -6.48 -10.63 2.08
N GLN A 519 -6.76 -11.72 2.79
CA GLN A 519 -6.27 -13.03 2.36
C GLN A 519 -6.99 -13.40 1.06
N PRO A 520 -6.27 -13.95 0.06
CA PRO A 520 -6.94 -14.51 -1.10
C PRO A 520 -7.86 -15.63 -0.63
N ASP A 521 -9.14 -15.57 -1.02
CA ASP A 521 -10.08 -16.68 -0.82
C ASP A 521 -9.50 -17.94 -1.48
N ASP A 522 -9.42 -19.04 -0.72
CA ASP A 522 -9.01 -20.39 -1.16
C ASP A 522 -9.94 -20.98 -2.25
#